data_AF-A0AB39TSH3-F1
#
_entry.id   AF-A0AB39TSH3-F1
#
_cell.length_a   1.000
_cell.length_b   1.000
_cell.length_c   1.000
_cell.angle_alpha   90.00
_cell.angle_beta   90.00
_cell.angle_gamma   90.00
#
_symmetry.space_group_name_H-M   'P 1'
#
loop_
_entity.id
_entity.type
_entity.pdbx_description
1 polymer ?
#
loop_
_entity_poly.entity_id
_entity_poly.type
_entity_poly.pdbx_seq_one_letter_code
_entity_poly.pdbx_strand_id
1 'polypeptide(L)'
;MNRTTVDGPELGGGRGAGGVLVLVDPSGDGHSPVAELLAARLDPSVHLRTDDFLKVIRTGQVPPHPPEARRRSATALAAAAQAAFAYATGGYQVVVEAPDVPPTLDTFRRESRTTGAALHYVVLRPAAAGSPLARHSLDAAALTPDATADAVLTALADRTHLLGW
;
A
#
# COMPACT_ATOMS: atom_id res chain seq x y z
N MET A 1 1.28 -25.83 -13.93
CA MET A 1 2.70 -26.23 -13.91
C MET A 1 3.50 -25.23 -14.70
N ASN A 2 4.13 -24.26 -14.03
CA ASN A 2 5.57 -24.01 -14.17
C ASN A 2 6.00 -23.13 -12.99
N ARG A 3 6.67 -23.73 -12.01
CA ARG A 3 7.36 -23.06 -10.90
C ARG A 3 8.73 -22.69 -11.46
N THR A 4 8.87 -21.47 -11.96
CA THR A 4 10.18 -20.84 -12.10
C THR A 4 10.30 -19.89 -10.93
N THR A 5 11.12 -20.30 -9.97
CA THR A 5 11.62 -19.51 -8.85
C THR A 5 11.98 -18.11 -9.30
N VAL A 6 11.23 -17.10 -8.83
CA VAL A 6 11.77 -15.76 -8.68
C VAL A 6 11.80 -15.51 -7.18
N ASP A 7 13.01 -15.63 -6.61
CA ASP A 7 13.29 -15.65 -5.17
C ASP A 7 13.17 -14.25 -4.54
N GLY A 8 12.09 -13.54 -4.82
CA GLY A 8 11.71 -12.30 -4.14
C GLY A 8 10.83 -12.59 -2.92
N PRO A 9 10.87 -11.78 -1.86
CA PRO A 9 9.90 -11.88 -0.78
C PRO A 9 8.48 -11.74 -1.34
N GLU A 10 7.60 -12.69 -1.03
CA GLU A 10 6.18 -12.59 -1.39
C GLU A 10 5.41 -11.95 -0.24
N LEU A 11 4.47 -11.04 -0.55
CA LEU A 11 3.53 -10.51 0.44
C LEU A 11 2.51 -11.57 0.88
N GLY A 12 2.36 -12.64 0.09
CA GLY A 12 1.53 -13.79 0.37
C GLY A 12 0.04 -13.61 0.04
N GLY A 13 -0.71 -14.71 0.09
CA GLY A 13 -2.14 -14.78 -0.20
C GLY A 13 -2.62 -16.22 -0.25
N GLY A 14 -3.92 -16.45 -0.05
CA GLY A 14 -4.48 -17.80 -0.18
C GLY A 14 -4.44 -18.30 -1.63
N ARG A 15 -4.16 -19.60 -1.84
CA ARG A 15 -4.28 -20.30 -3.14
C ARG A 15 -3.44 -19.75 -4.31
N GLY A 16 -2.30 -19.11 -4.03
CA GLY A 16 -1.40 -18.56 -5.06
C GLY A 16 -1.78 -17.17 -5.55
N ALA A 17 -2.69 -16.48 -4.87
CA ALA A 17 -2.87 -15.05 -5.01
C ALA A 17 -1.69 -14.30 -4.39
N GLY A 18 -1.28 -13.19 -5.01
CA GLY A 18 -0.31 -12.26 -4.44
C GLY A 18 -0.90 -11.44 -3.28
N GLY A 19 -0.16 -10.44 -2.83
CA GLY A 19 -0.56 -9.57 -1.73
C GLY A 19 -0.55 -8.09 -2.07
N VAL A 20 -1.22 -7.30 -1.24
CA VAL A 20 -1.27 -5.84 -1.31
C VAL A 20 -0.63 -5.25 -0.06
N LEU A 21 0.37 -4.40 -0.24
CA LEU A 21 0.96 -3.55 0.79
C LEU A 21 0.49 -2.11 0.56
N VAL A 22 -0.24 -1.56 1.53
CA VAL A 22 -0.52 -0.12 1.55
C VAL A 22 0.57 0.57 2.36
N LEU A 23 1.40 1.36 1.68
CA LEU A 23 2.46 2.15 2.28
C LEU A 23 2.02 3.61 2.36
N VAL A 24 1.88 4.12 3.57
CA VAL A 24 1.61 5.54 3.82
C VAL A 24 2.92 6.24 4.10
N ASP A 25 3.35 7.09 3.17
CA ASP A 25 4.55 7.90 3.29
C ASP A 25 4.18 9.40 3.31
N PRO A 26 4.37 10.09 4.45
CA PRO A 26 4.00 11.49 4.59
C PRO A 26 4.93 12.47 3.86
N SER A 27 6.01 12.00 3.22
CA SER A 27 6.92 12.87 2.44
C SER A 27 6.21 13.63 1.31
N GLY A 28 5.05 13.13 0.84
CA GLY A 28 3.98 13.94 0.25
C GLY A 28 4.24 14.51 -1.15
N ASP A 29 5.40 14.24 -1.75
CA ASP A 29 5.71 14.58 -3.15
C ASP A 29 5.25 13.49 -4.14
N GLY A 30 4.72 12.38 -3.61
CA GLY A 30 4.23 11.24 -4.37
C GLY A 30 5.34 10.43 -5.01
N HIS A 31 6.58 10.56 -4.57
CA HIS A 31 7.70 9.74 -5.04
C HIS A 31 8.47 9.23 -3.82
N SER A 32 7.82 8.34 -3.06
CA SER A 32 8.46 7.64 -1.97
C SER A 32 9.58 6.73 -2.51
N PRO A 33 10.86 7.03 -2.22
CA PRO A 33 11.97 6.16 -2.64
C PRO A 33 11.86 4.78 -1.98
N VAL A 34 11.20 4.70 -0.82
CA VAL A 34 10.92 3.45 -0.12
C VAL A 34 9.91 2.61 -0.90
N ALA A 35 8.83 3.21 -1.41
CA ALA A 35 7.83 2.50 -2.22
C ALA A 35 8.46 1.91 -3.49
N GLU A 36 9.32 2.67 -4.15
CA GLU A 36 10.02 2.22 -5.37
C GLU A 36 11.01 1.09 -5.07
N LEU A 37 11.80 1.21 -4.00
CA LEU A 37 12.71 0.16 -3.57
C LEU A 37 11.96 -1.13 -3.18
N LEU A 38 10.82 -1.00 -2.50
CA LEU A 38 9.96 -2.15 -2.18
C LEU A 38 9.44 -2.82 -3.45
N ALA A 39 8.90 -2.04 -4.39
CA ALA A 39 8.43 -2.59 -5.66
C ALA A 39 9.56 -3.26 -6.45
N ALA A 40 10.76 -2.70 -6.46
CA ALA A 40 11.92 -3.28 -7.14
C ALA A 40 12.43 -4.59 -6.51
N ARG A 41 12.18 -4.81 -5.22
CA ARG A 41 12.60 -6.02 -4.48
C ARG A 41 11.57 -7.15 -4.51
N LEU A 42 10.30 -6.83 -4.79
CA LEU A 42 9.22 -7.79 -4.93
C LEU A 42 9.16 -8.32 -6.37
N ASP A 43 8.74 -9.57 -6.57
CA ASP A 43 8.50 -10.11 -7.92
C ASP A 43 7.36 -11.14 -7.93
N PRO A 44 6.49 -11.15 -8.96
CA PRO A 44 6.27 -10.05 -9.89
C PRO A 44 5.58 -8.89 -9.16
N SER A 45 6.01 -7.65 -9.36
CA SER A 45 5.53 -6.51 -8.57
C SER A 45 4.78 -5.44 -9.37
N VAL A 46 3.94 -4.68 -8.68
CA VAL A 46 3.26 -3.49 -9.21
C VAL A 46 3.34 -2.38 -8.18
N HIS A 47 3.77 -1.19 -8.61
CA HIS A 47 3.72 0.02 -7.80
C HIS A 47 2.57 0.90 -8.26
N LEU A 48 1.62 1.18 -7.37
CA LEU A 48 0.47 2.04 -7.62
C LEU A 48 0.54 3.26 -6.72
N ARG A 49 0.52 4.45 -7.31
CA ARG A 49 0.44 5.72 -6.57
C ARG A 49 -1.00 6.20 -6.55
N THR A 50 -1.59 6.42 -5.37
CA THR A 50 -2.96 6.96 -5.28
C THR A 50 -3.10 8.34 -5.94
N ASP A 51 -2.01 9.11 -5.98
CA ASP A 51 -1.95 10.41 -6.64
C ASP A 51 -2.16 10.32 -8.17
N ASP A 52 -1.74 9.23 -8.82
CA ASP A 52 -1.96 9.07 -10.25
C ASP A 52 -3.45 8.85 -10.57
N PHE A 53 -4.16 8.15 -9.68
CA PHE A 53 -5.63 8.04 -9.76
C PHE A 53 -6.33 9.38 -9.52
N LEU A 54 -5.73 10.29 -8.74
CA LEU A 54 -6.24 11.67 -8.59
C LEU A 54 -6.00 12.51 -9.84
N LYS A 55 -4.82 12.40 -10.47
CA LYS A 55 -4.43 13.16 -11.67
C LYS A 55 -5.31 12.86 -12.89
N VAL A 56 -5.77 11.62 -13.03
CA VAL A 56 -6.65 11.22 -14.14
C VAL A 56 -8.08 11.76 -14.02
N ILE A 57 -8.51 12.15 -12.82
CA ILE A 57 -9.81 12.81 -12.62
C ILE A 57 -9.73 14.22 -13.23
N ARG A 58 -10.36 14.39 -14.39
CA ARG A 58 -10.45 15.68 -15.08
C ARG A 58 -11.53 16.54 -14.44
N THR A 59 -11.13 17.35 -13.47
CA THR A 59 -11.88 18.54 -13.05
C THR A 59 -11.05 19.77 -13.40
N GLY A 60 -11.67 20.78 -14.02
CA GLY A 60 -10.96 21.99 -14.49
C GLY A 60 -10.26 22.78 -13.37
N GLN A 61 -10.57 22.50 -12.10
CA GLN A 61 -9.92 23.05 -10.91
C GLN A 61 -9.90 22.00 -9.77
N VAL A 62 -8.97 22.17 -8.81
CA VAL A 62 -9.04 21.49 -7.51
C VAL A 62 -10.32 21.95 -6.81
N PRO A 63 -11.18 21.05 -6.29
CA PRO A 63 -12.42 21.47 -5.66
C PRO A 63 -12.16 22.47 -4.53
N PRO A 64 -12.76 23.66 -4.55
CA PRO A 64 -12.58 24.65 -3.48
C PRO A 64 -13.23 24.22 -2.17
N HIS A 65 -14.13 23.24 -2.23
CA HIS A 65 -14.93 22.77 -1.10
C HIS A 65 -14.35 21.48 -0.48
N PRO A 66 -14.05 21.46 0.83
CA PRO A 66 -13.41 20.30 1.48
C PRO A 66 -14.18 18.97 1.36
N PRO A 67 -15.53 18.92 1.44
CA PRO A 67 -16.30 17.70 1.13
C PRO A 67 -16.10 17.13 -0.27
N GLU A 68 -15.96 17.99 -1.29
CA GLU A 68 -15.79 17.54 -2.67
C GLU A 68 -14.36 17.04 -2.90
N ALA A 69 -13.36 17.72 -2.34
CA ALA A 69 -11.99 17.22 -2.30
C ALA A 69 -11.92 15.85 -1.61
N ARG A 70 -12.61 15.68 -0.46
CA ARG A 70 -12.70 14.37 0.23
C ARG A 70 -13.35 13.30 -0.64
N ARG A 71 -14.46 13.60 -1.34
CA ARG A 71 -15.09 12.65 -2.26
C ARG A 71 -14.14 12.25 -3.39
N ARG A 72 -13.43 13.21 -3.98
CA ARG A 72 -12.45 12.96 -5.04
C ARG A 72 -11.34 12.02 -4.56
N SER A 73 -10.74 12.28 -3.40
CA SER A 73 -9.71 11.43 -2.80
C SER A 73 -10.25 10.05 -2.43
N ALA A 74 -11.47 9.95 -1.90
CA ALA A 74 -12.10 8.67 -1.60
C ALA A 74 -12.33 7.82 -2.87
N THR A 75 -12.78 8.44 -3.96
CA THR A 75 -12.97 7.75 -5.25
C THR A 75 -11.64 7.27 -5.83
N ALA A 76 -10.60 8.12 -5.84
CA ALA A 76 -9.28 7.74 -6.35
C ALA A 76 -8.67 6.60 -5.54
N LEU A 77 -8.78 6.66 -4.20
CA LEU A 77 -8.34 5.58 -3.31
C LEU A 77 -9.10 4.28 -3.57
N ALA A 78 -10.42 4.33 -3.77
CA ALA A 78 -11.22 3.16 -4.05
C ALA A 78 -10.83 2.50 -5.39
N ALA A 79 -10.60 3.31 -6.42
CA ALA A 79 -10.12 2.83 -7.72
C ALA A 79 -8.72 2.19 -7.60
N ALA A 80 -7.81 2.81 -6.83
CA ALA A 80 -6.48 2.25 -6.57
C ALA A 80 -6.56 0.91 -5.82
N ALA A 81 -7.46 0.79 -4.83
CA ALA A 81 -7.70 -0.46 -4.12
C ALA A 81 -8.17 -1.56 -5.08
N GLN A 82 -9.18 -1.29 -5.90
CA GLN A 82 -9.69 -2.26 -6.87
C GLN A 82 -8.63 -2.70 -7.88
N ALA A 83 -7.84 -1.75 -8.39
CA ALA A 83 -6.71 -2.07 -9.26
C ALA A 83 -5.68 -2.95 -8.56
N ALA A 84 -5.32 -2.64 -7.31
CA ALA A 84 -4.36 -3.42 -6.53
C ALA A 84 -4.81 -4.86 -6.34
N PHE A 85 -6.08 -5.09 -5.97
CA PHE A 85 -6.59 -6.44 -5.79
C PHE A 85 -6.77 -7.19 -7.11
N ALA A 86 -7.06 -6.49 -8.22
CA ALA A 86 -7.05 -7.10 -9.54
C ALA A 86 -5.65 -7.62 -9.94
N TYR A 87 -4.59 -6.86 -9.67
CA TYR A 87 -3.22 -7.35 -9.86
C TYR A 87 -2.86 -8.49 -8.90
N ALA A 88 -3.22 -8.37 -7.61
CA ALA A 88 -2.92 -9.38 -6.60
C ALA A 88 -3.61 -10.73 -6.92
N THR A 89 -4.85 -10.72 -7.41
CA THR A 89 -5.53 -11.94 -7.88
C THR A 89 -4.85 -12.59 -9.09
N GLY A 90 -4.12 -11.80 -9.88
CA GLY A 90 -3.24 -12.27 -10.95
C GLY A 90 -1.87 -12.79 -10.47
N GLY A 91 -1.58 -12.76 -9.17
CA GLY A 91 -0.32 -13.23 -8.58
C GLY A 91 0.74 -12.16 -8.33
N TYR A 92 0.44 -10.88 -8.57
CA TYR A 92 1.39 -9.78 -8.36
C TYR A 92 1.47 -9.35 -6.89
N GLN A 93 2.65 -8.88 -6.49
CA GLN A 93 2.91 -8.21 -5.22
C GLN A 93 2.73 -6.71 -5.40
N VAL A 94 1.67 -6.14 -4.84
CA VAL A 94 1.28 -4.75 -5.12
C VAL A 94 1.66 -3.84 -3.98
N VAL A 95 2.43 -2.79 -4.27
CA VAL A 95 2.72 -1.68 -3.34
C VAL A 95 1.83 -0.50 -3.72
N VAL A 96 0.92 -0.13 -2.83
CA VAL A 96 0.06 1.05 -2.97
C VAL A 96 0.64 2.16 -2.11
N GLU A 97 1.20 3.17 -2.77
CA GLU A 97 1.73 4.37 -2.13
C GLU A 97 0.61 5.41 -1.94
N ALA A 98 0.44 5.84 -0.70
CA ALA A 98 -0.50 6.88 -0.31
C ALA A 98 0.22 8.00 0.47
N PRO A 99 -0.02 9.29 0.12
CA PRO A 99 0.63 10.42 0.80
C PRO A 99 0.07 10.71 2.19
N ASP A 100 -1.13 10.21 2.49
CA ASP A 100 -1.76 10.36 3.79
C ASP A 100 -2.54 9.09 4.15
N VAL A 101 -2.77 8.92 5.45
CA VAL A 101 -3.54 7.81 5.99
C VAL A 101 -4.95 7.85 5.39
N PRO A 102 -5.37 6.79 4.67
CA PRO A 102 -6.72 6.70 4.17
C PRO A 102 -7.74 6.91 5.29
N PRO A 103 -8.74 7.81 5.12
CA PRO A 103 -9.76 8.02 6.15
C PRO A 103 -10.55 6.73 6.43
N THR A 104 -10.54 5.76 5.51
CA THR A 104 -11.15 4.45 5.70
C THR A 104 -10.41 3.38 4.89
N LEU A 105 -9.85 2.38 5.58
CA LEU A 105 -9.24 1.18 4.97
C LEU A 105 -10.26 0.09 4.63
N ASP A 106 -11.55 0.33 4.88
CA ASP A 106 -12.59 -0.69 4.72
C ASP A 106 -12.74 -1.16 3.27
N THR A 107 -12.45 -0.32 2.29
CA THR A 107 -12.39 -0.75 0.87
C THR A 107 -11.33 -1.82 0.68
N PHE A 108 -10.10 -1.59 1.17
CA PHE A 108 -9.03 -2.59 1.08
C PHE A 108 -9.36 -3.87 1.83
N ARG A 109 -9.93 -3.76 3.03
CA ARG A 109 -10.35 -4.92 3.83
C ARG A 109 -11.43 -5.74 3.13
N ARG A 110 -12.42 -5.07 2.52
CA ARG A 110 -13.50 -5.72 1.78
C ARG A 110 -12.96 -6.48 0.57
N GLU A 111 -12.08 -5.84 -0.20
CA GLU A 111 -11.48 -6.46 -1.39
C GLU A 111 -10.57 -7.63 -1.00
N SER A 112 -9.76 -7.50 0.06
CA SER A 112 -8.93 -8.59 0.60
C SER A 112 -9.78 -9.80 1.00
N ARG A 113 -10.90 -9.59 1.71
CA ARG A 113 -11.83 -10.69 2.06
C ARG A 113 -12.47 -11.35 0.86
N THR A 114 -12.81 -10.56 -0.15
CA THR A 114 -13.47 -11.04 -1.38
C THR A 114 -12.52 -11.87 -2.23
N THR A 115 -11.26 -11.44 -2.33
CA THR A 115 -10.25 -12.03 -3.20
C THR A 115 -9.39 -13.10 -2.53
N GLY A 116 -9.25 -13.05 -1.20
CA GLY A 116 -8.33 -13.89 -0.44
C GLY A 116 -6.86 -13.46 -0.53
N ALA A 117 -6.57 -12.32 -1.17
CA ALA A 117 -5.25 -11.72 -1.22
C ALA A 117 -4.87 -11.11 0.14
N ALA A 118 -3.59 -11.22 0.53
CA ALA A 118 -3.13 -10.63 1.79
C ALA A 118 -3.18 -9.09 1.72
N LEU A 119 -3.50 -8.47 2.84
CA LEU A 119 -3.46 -7.02 3.01
C LEU A 119 -2.53 -6.66 4.16
N HIS A 120 -1.48 -5.93 3.82
CA HIS A 120 -0.53 -5.33 4.74
C HIS A 120 -0.69 -3.82 4.73
N TYR A 121 -0.44 -3.19 5.87
CA TYR A 121 -0.56 -1.74 6.02
C TYR A 121 0.57 -1.20 6.88
N VAL A 122 1.34 -0.27 6.33
CA VAL A 122 2.51 0.32 6.99
C VAL A 122 2.47 1.84 6.85
N VAL A 123 2.79 2.55 7.93
CA VAL A 123 2.87 4.01 7.97
C VAL A 123 4.29 4.43 8.34
N LEU A 124 4.98 5.13 7.45
CA LEU A 124 6.36 5.62 7.65
C LEU A 124 6.38 6.91 8.46
N ARG A 125 5.96 6.83 9.72
CA ARG A 125 6.06 7.94 10.68
C ARG A 125 6.17 7.38 12.10
N PRO A 126 6.79 8.14 13.02
CA PRO A 126 6.67 7.82 14.43
C PRO A 126 5.19 7.76 14.82
N ALA A 127 4.83 6.67 15.49
CA ALA A 127 3.51 6.50 16.05
C ALA A 127 3.27 7.58 17.11
N ALA A 128 2.13 8.27 17.04
CA ALA A 128 1.66 9.02 18.20
C ALA A 128 1.34 8.03 19.33
N ALA A 129 1.81 8.30 20.55
CA ALA A 129 1.54 7.45 21.70
C ALA A 129 0.03 7.21 21.87
N GLY A 130 -0.39 5.94 21.96
CA GLY A 130 -1.80 5.54 22.05
C GLY A 130 -2.57 5.48 20.73
N SER A 131 -1.93 5.74 19.59
CA SER A 131 -2.59 5.59 18.28
C SER A 131 -2.89 4.12 17.97
N PRO A 132 -4.11 3.78 17.49
CA PRO A 132 -4.41 2.43 17.02
C PRO A 132 -3.54 2.02 15.82
N LEU A 133 -2.92 2.98 15.13
CA LEU A 133 -1.99 2.76 14.03
C LEU A 133 -0.56 2.45 14.51
N ALA A 134 -0.25 2.58 15.80
CA ALA A 134 1.10 2.42 16.33
C ALA A 134 1.72 1.06 15.99
N ARG A 135 0.90 0.00 15.98
CA ARG A 135 1.31 -1.36 15.59
C ARG A 135 1.68 -1.51 14.11
N HIS A 136 1.33 -0.52 13.29
CA HIS A 136 1.54 -0.44 11.84
C HIS A 136 2.45 0.71 11.45
N SER A 137 3.07 1.36 12.43
CA SER A 137 3.95 2.49 12.21
C SER A 137 5.40 2.06 12.30
N LEU A 138 6.21 2.53 11.36
CA LEU A 138 7.66 2.35 11.37
C LEU A 138 8.29 3.75 11.42
N ASP A 139 9.11 3.98 12.44
CA ASP A 139 9.84 5.25 12.56
C ASP A 139 11.02 5.25 11.59
N ALA A 140 10.80 5.86 10.42
CA ALA A 140 11.79 5.97 9.37
C ALA A 140 12.64 7.25 9.48
N ALA A 141 12.42 8.11 10.50
CA ALA A 141 12.99 9.45 10.54
C ALA A 141 14.54 9.48 10.56
N ALA A 142 15.17 8.42 11.08
CA ALA A 142 16.62 8.29 11.15
C ALA A 142 17.19 7.26 10.15
N LEU A 143 16.35 6.66 9.30
CA LEU A 143 16.75 5.58 8.40
C LEU A 143 16.94 6.07 6.97
N THR A 144 17.92 5.51 6.27
CA THR A 144 18.03 5.64 4.81
C THR A 144 16.87 4.91 4.13
N PRO A 145 16.43 5.31 2.91
CA PRO A 145 15.36 4.61 2.20
C PRO A 145 15.57 3.09 2.06
N ASP A 146 16.80 2.65 1.79
CA ASP A 146 17.15 1.23 1.72
C ASP A 146 16.89 0.48 3.03
N ALA A 147 17.42 1.00 4.13
CA ALA A 147 17.22 0.44 5.47
C ALA A 147 15.73 0.46 5.89
N THR A 148 14.98 1.49 5.50
CA THR A 148 13.54 1.55 5.74
C THR A 148 12.82 0.45 4.95
N ALA A 149 13.13 0.27 3.67
CA ALA A 149 12.55 -0.79 2.86
C ALA A 149 12.88 -2.19 3.40
N ASP A 150 14.11 -2.42 3.87
CA ASP A 150 14.49 -3.69 4.49
C ASP A 150 13.75 -3.94 5.80
N ALA A 151 13.57 -2.91 6.63
CA ALA A 151 12.80 -3.00 7.86
C ALA A 151 11.32 -3.30 7.59
N VAL A 152 10.74 -2.70 6.55
CA VAL A 152 9.38 -3.01 6.09
C VAL A 152 9.28 -4.46 5.65
N LEU A 153 10.18 -4.95 4.78
CA LEU A 153 10.16 -6.34 4.31
C LEU A 153 10.30 -7.34 5.47
N THR A 154 11.19 -7.04 6.43
CA THR A 154 11.38 -7.86 7.64
C THR A 154 10.08 -7.93 8.45
N ALA A 155 9.43 -6.79 8.68
CA ALA A 155 8.17 -6.75 9.43
C ALA A 155 7.02 -7.47 8.70
N LEU A 156 7.00 -7.44 7.36
CA LEU A 156 6.02 -8.18 6.56
C LEU A 156 6.22 -9.70 6.67
N ALA A 157 7.47 -10.17 6.66
CA ALA A 157 7.81 -11.58 6.86
C ALA A 157 7.36 -12.10 8.24
N ASP A 158 7.53 -11.28 9.27
CA ASP A 158 7.09 -11.57 10.65
C ASP A 158 5.57 -11.46 10.84
N ARG A 159 4.82 -11.09 9.79
CA ARG A 159 3.35 -10.93 9.80
C ARG A 159 2.84 -9.91 10.82
N THR A 160 3.70 -9.03 11.32
CA THR A 160 3.38 -8.06 12.38
C THR A 160 2.44 -6.95 11.89
N HIS A 161 2.43 -6.68 10.58
CA HIS A 161 1.58 -5.67 9.94
C HIS A 161 0.42 -6.25 9.12
N LEU A 162 0.11 -7.54 9.32
CA LEU A 162 -1.07 -8.14 8.70
C LEU A 162 -2.36 -7.51 9.25
N LEU A 163 -3.19 -7.03 8.33
CA LEU A 163 -4.60 -6.76 8.60
C LEU A 163 -5.43 -7.99 8.18
N GLY A 164 -5.31 -9.13 8.89
CA GLY A 164 -6.21 -10.29 8.74
C GLY A 164 -7.17 -10.40 9.94
N TRP A 165 -8.41 -10.92 9.87
CA TRP A 165 -9.27 -11.46 8.79
C TRP A 165 -10.67 -10.84 8.94
#